data_AF-X0V9M8-F1
#
_entry.id   AF-X0V9M8-F1
#
_cell.length_a   1.000
_cell.length_b   1.000
_cell.length_c   1.000
_cell.angle_alpha   90.00
_cell.angle_beta   90.00
_cell.angle_gamma   90.00
#
_symmetry.space_group_name_H-M   'P 1'
#
loop_
_entity.id
_entity.type
_entity.pdbx_description
1 polymer ?
#
loop_
_entity_poly.entity_id
_entity_poly.type
_entity_poly.pdbx_seq_one_letter_code
_entity_poly.pdbx_strand_id
1 'polypeptide(L)'
;LAAQGLLPDAQALTEMGQSMPNYLRLQLFRPVGIGMLIGGALTGIVLALPLVVSAVKSMQMAAKTKTALSQDEMPIRLLYIGVGLATLLLLIIAYFSVTEMGLLRGALMGLLGTLWIWVAGVVLSECIGRTNWSPLSGMTLIAVTILIIISSGLGDKAAIVSSVMVGAAACVAMAQATDLMMDLKTGYLVGAIPRRQQLGQFLGTWLGPILVMALIFVLHEAYELGSDRLPAPQGQALASMISGILGGDVPVQKYVA
;
A
#
# COMPACT_ATOMS: atom_id res chain seq x y z
N LEU A 1 -7.21 -32.04 13.03
CA LEU A 1 -6.26 -31.53 14.06
C LEU A 1 -6.40 -32.27 15.38
N ALA A 2 -7.44 -32.03 16.20
CA ALA A 2 -7.62 -32.75 17.47
C ALA A 2 -7.77 -34.28 17.28
N ALA A 3 -8.63 -34.70 16.36
CA ALA A 3 -8.82 -36.11 16.00
C ALA A 3 -7.62 -36.76 15.29
N GLN A 4 -6.60 -35.98 14.93
CA GLN A 4 -5.38 -36.43 14.25
C GLN A 4 -4.15 -36.43 15.18
N GLY A 5 -4.31 -36.08 16.47
CA GLY A 5 -3.20 -36.01 17.43
C GLY A 5 -2.19 -34.90 17.15
N LEU A 6 -2.54 -33.91 16.33
CA LEU A 6 -1.65 -32.81 15.91
C LEU A 6 -1.75 -31.57 16.81
N LEU A 7 -2.58 -31.62 17.86
CA LEU A 7 -2.67 -30.56 18.87
C LEU A 7 -1.92 -31.01 20.13
N PRO A 8 -1.22 -30.10 20.81
CA PRO A 8 -0.54 -30.41 22.06
C PRO A 8 -1.54 -30.78 23.16
N ASP A 9 -1.16 -31.77 23.97
CA ASP A 9 -1.94 -32.24 25.10
C ASP A 9 -1.96 -31.20 26.24
N ALA A 10 -2.91 -31.36 27.18
CA ALA A 10 -3.09 -30.43 28.29
C ALA A 10 -1.82 -30.25 29.15
N GLN A 11 -1.00 -31.31 29.32
CA GLN A 11 0.30 -31.22 30.00
C GLN A 11 1.30 -30.36 29.22
N ALA A 12 1.44 -30.60 27.92
CA ALA A 12 2.35 -29.83 27.06
C ALA A 12 1.97 -28.34 27.01
N LEU A 13 0.68 -28.02 27.00
CA LEU A 13 0.20 -26.62 27.07
C LEU A 13 0.54 -25.94 28.40
N THR A 14 0.48 -26.70 29.49
CA THR A 14 0.81 -26.20 30.84
C THR A 14 2.31 -25.97 30.98
N GLU A 15 3.15 -26.85 30.43
CA GLU A 15 4.61 -26.69 30.36
C GLU A 15 5.03 -25.50 29.49
N MET A 16 4.30 -25.25 28.40
CA MET A 16 4.52 -24.09 27.53
C MET A 16 3.95 -22.78 28.10
N GLY A 17 3.20 -22.82 29.21
CA GLY A 17 2.54 -21.66 29.79
C GLY A 17 1.52 -20.98 28.85
N GLN A 18 0.95 -21.71 27.90
CA GLN A 18 0.04 -21.16 26.88
C GLN A 18 -1.33 -21.82 26.93
N SER A 19 -2.38 -21.00 26.84
CA SER A 19 -3.74 -21.52 26.63
C SER A 19 -3.91 -22.05 25.20
N MET A 20 -4.77 -23.05 25.02
CA MET A 20 -5.02 -23.63 23.70
C MET A 20 -5.39 -22.59 22.62
N PRO A 21 -6.23 -21.56 22.91
CA PRO A 21 -6.49 -20.48 21.94
C PRO A 21 -5.22 -19.70 21.55
N ASN A 22 -4.33 -19.41 22.50
CA ASN A 22 -3.09 -18.70 22.21
C ASN A 22 -2.11 -19.54 21.40
N TYR A 23 -1.99 -20.83 21.69
CA TYR A 23 -1.18 -21.74 20.89
C TYR A 23 -1.68 -21.79 19.43
N LEU A 24 -3.00 -22.00 19.22
CA LEU A 24 -3.57 -22.02 17.88
C LEU A 24 -3.35 -20.70 17.14
N ARG A 25 -3.53 -19.57 17.83
CA ARG A 25 -3.28 -18.24 17.24
C ARG A 25 -1.83 -18.07 16.80
N LEU A 26 -0.87 -18.38 17.67
CA LEU A 26 0.55 -18.11 17.43
C LEU A 26 1.21 -19.12 16.49
N GLN A 27 0.88 -20.40 16.62
CA GLN A 27 1.58 -21.49 15.93
C GLN A 27 0.88 -21.93 14.63
N LEU A 28 -0.45 -21.79 14.56
CA LEU A 28 -1.22 -22.24 13.40
C LEU A 28 -1.77 -21.08 12.58
N PHE A 29 -2.64 -20.25 13.17
CA PHE A 29 -3.37 -19.23 12.42
C PHE A 29 -2.49 -18.06 11.96
N ARG A 30 -1.57 -17.58 12.82
CA ARG A 30 -0.68 -16.47 12.44
C ARG A 30 0.26 -16.86 11.30
N PRO A 31 1.00 -17.99 11.32
CA PRO A 31 1.87 -18.37 10.20
C PRO A 31 1.10 -18.66 8.91
N VAL A 32 -0.06 -19.34 8.98
CA VAL A 32 -0.91 -19.59 7.81
C VAL A 32 -1.47 -18.28 7.25
N GLY A 33 -1.91 -17.35 8.10
CA GLY A 33 -2.35 -16.01 7.71
C GLY A 33 -1.24 -15.23 6.99
N ILE A 34 -0.01 -15.28 7.51
CA ILE A 34 1.18 -14.69 6.84
C ILE A 34 1.42 -15.37 5.49
N GLY A 35 1.23 -16.69 5.45
CA GLY A 35 1.19 -17.51 4.24
C GLY A 35 0.26 -16.94 3.16
N MET A 36 -1.01 -16.78 3.52
CA MET A 36 -2.05 -16.25 2.63
C MET A 36 -1.79 -14.79 2.23
N LEU A 37 -1.27 -13.97 3.15
CA LEU A 37 -0.98 -12.56 2.87
C LEU A 37 0.16 -12.40 1.85
N ILE A 38 1.27 -13.11 2.04
CA ILE A 38 2.41 -13.07 1.11
C ILE A 38 2.03 -13.73 -0.22
N GLY A 39 1.38 -14.89 -0.19
CA GLY A 39 0.89 -15.57 -1.39
C GLY A 39 -0.10 -14.72 -2.17
N GLY A 40 -1.02 -14.04 -1.47
CA GLY A 40 -1.97 -13.09 -2.06
C GLY A 40 -1.29 -11.85 -2.63
N ALA A 41 -0.25 -11.32 -1.97
CA ALA A 41 0.53 -10.20 -2.49
C ALA A 41 1.29 -10.60 -3.78
N LEU A 42 1.98 -11.73 -3.79
CA LEU A 42 2.72 -12.23 -4.96
C LEU A 42 1.79 -12.62 -6.12
N THR A 43 0.73 -13.36 -5.83
CA THR A 43 -0.30 -13.70 -6.83
C THR A 43 -0.97 -12.44 -7.35
N GLY A 44 -1.19 -11.44 -6.49
CA GLY A 44 -1.67 -10.12 -6.87
C GLY A 44 -0.77 -9.43 -7.90
N ILE A 45 0.56 -9.49 -7.75
CA ILE A 45 1.52 -9.00 -8.77
C ILE A 45 1.29 -9.72 -10.10
N VAL A 46 1.28 -11.05 -10.07
CA VAL A 46 1.19 -11.88 -11.28
C VAL A 46 -0.13 -11.64 -12.01
N LEU A 47 -1.24 -11.61 -11.27
CA LEU A 47 -2.57 -11.36 -11.84
C LEU A 47 -2.78 -9.90 -12.27
N ALA A 48 -2.05 -8.94 -11.67
CA ALA A 48 -2.06 -7.54 -12.09
C ALA A 48 -1.24 -7.29 -13.37
N LEU A 49 -0.29 -8.15 -13.75
CA LEU A 49 0.50 -7.99 -14.98
C LEU A 49 -0.35 -7.78 -16.26
N PRO A 50 -1.37 -8.60 -16.58
CA PRO A 50 -2.20 -8.36 -17.76
C PRO A 50 -2.96 -7.03 -17.69
N LEU A 51 -3.34 -6.58 -16.48
CA LEU A 51 -3.96 -5.28 -16.27
C LEU A 51 -2.97 -4.14 -16.51
N VAL A 52 -1.74 -4.23 -15.99
CA VAL A 52 -0.65 -3.27 -16.27
C VAL A 52 -0.44 -3.14 -17.78
N VAL A 53 -0.33 -4.28 -18.49
CA VAL A 53 -0.15 -4.30 -19.95
C VAL A 53 -1.35 -3.66 -20.67
N SER A 54 -2.58 -3.99 -20.26
CA SER A 54 -3.79 -3.38 -20.83
C SER A 54 -3.82 -1.88 -20.60
N ALA A 55 -3.37 -1.41 -19.45
CA ALA A 55 -3.43 -0.01 -19.08
C ALA A 55 -2.37 0.83 -19.82
N VAL A 56 -1.14 0.30 -19.96
CA VAL A 56 -0.11 0.93 -20.81
C VAL A 56 -0.58 0.99 -22.26
N LYS A 57 -1.18 -0.08 -22.78
CA LYS A 57 -1.74 -0.10 -24.14
C LYS A 57 -2.88 0.91 -24.31
N SER A 58 -3.79 1.00 -23.34
CA SER A 58 -4.89 1.97 -23.30
C SER A 58 -4.36 3.41 -23.35
N MET A 59 -3.37 3.72 -22.51
CA MET A 59 -2.71 5.03 -22.46
C MET A 59 -2.05 5.40 -23.79
N GLN A 60 -1.33 4.46 -24.43
CA GLN A 60 -0.72 4.67 -25.75
C GLN A 60 -1.75 4.92 -26.85
N MET A 61 -2.92 4.29 -26.78
CA MET A 61 -4.02 4.52 -27.71
C MET A 61 -4.66 5.90 -27.49
N ALA A 62 -4.90 6.28 -26.23
CA ALA A 62 -5.43 7.59 -25.88
C ALA A 62 -4.49 8.72 -26.31
N ALA A 63 -3.17 8.54 -26.17
CA ALA A 63 -2.17 9.53 -26.60
C ALA A 63 -2.16 9.80 -28.13
N LYS A 64 -2.69 8.88 -28.95
CA LYS A 64 -2.78 9.05 -30.41
C LYS A 64 -4.03 9.81 -30.86
N THR A 65 -5.05 9.87 -30.02
CA THR A 65 -6.33 10.53 -30.35
C THR A 65 -6.29 11.98 -29.86
N LYS A 66 -6.20 12.94 -30.79
CA LYS A 66 -6.41 14.37 -30.47
C LYS A 66 -7.92 14.63 -30.37
N THR A 67 -8.48 14.61 -29.17
CA THR A 67 -9.91 14.86 -28.94
C THR A 67 -10.16 16.33 -28.57
N ALA A 68 -11.28 16.90 -29.03
CA ALA A 68 -11.72 18.27 -28.70
C ALA A 68 -11.93 18.50 -27.18
N LEU A 69 -12.15 17.43 -26.42
CA LEU A 69 -12.21 17.40 -24.94
C LEU A 69 -10.91 17.85 -24.25
N SER A 70 -9.78 17.89 -24.95
CA SER A 70 -8.48 18.31 -24.41
C SER A 70 -8.46 19.76 -23.90
N GLN A 71 -9.38 20.62 -24.35
CA GLN A 71 -9.42 22.02 -23.89
C GLN A 71 -9.88 22.18 -22.43
N ASP A 72 -10.61 21.21 -21.89
CA ASP A 72 -11.15 21.24 -20.52
C ASP A 72 -10.31 20.45 -19.50
N GLU A 73 -9.23 19.79 -19.94
CA GLU A 73 -8.30 19.01 -19.11
C GLU A 73 -7.12 19.85 -18.61
N MET A 74 -6.59 19.58 -17.41
CA MET A 74 -5.43 20.32 -16.89
C MET A 74 -4.24 20.31 -17.87
N PRO A 75 -3.51 21.44 -18.02
CA PRO A 75 -2.36 21.50 -18.93
C PRO A 75 -1.30 20.48 -18.55
N ILE A 76 -0.73 19.81 -19.55
CA ILE A 76 0.31 18.76 -19.36
C ILE A 76 1.53 19.25 -18.57
N ARG A 77 1.82 20.56 -18.58
CA ARG A 77 2.88 21.16 -17.76
C ARG A 77 2.64 20.97 -16.27
N LEU A 78 1.38 21.03 -15.80
CA LEU A 78 1.03 20.75 -14.40
C LEU A 78 1.33 19.29 -14.03
N LEU A 79 1.16 18.34 -14.95
CA LEU A 79 1.52 16.94 -14.72
C LEU A 79 3.03 16.82 -14.47
N TYR A 80 3.87 17.41 -15.33
CA TYR A 80 5.32 17.35 -15.15
C TYR A 80 5.78 18.02 -13.84
N ILE A 81 5.18 19.16 -13.49
CA ILE A 81 5.44 19.83 -12.20
C ILE A 81 5.00 18.92 -11.04
N GLY A 82 3.82 18.31 -11.14
CA GLY A 82 3.28 17.39 -10.13
C GLY A 82 4.15 16.16 -9.92
N VAL A 83 4.65 15.54 -10.98
CA VAL A 83 5.59 14.40 -10.90
C VAL A 83 6.90 14.81 -10.23
N GLY A 84 7.46 15.97 -10.61
CA GLY A 84 8.67 16.50 -9.98
C GLY A 84 8.47 16.80 -8.49
N LEU A 85 7.36 17.44 -8.14
CA LEU A 85 7.00 17.78 -6.76
C LEU A 85 6.71 16.53 -5.92
N ALA A 86 6.01 15.53 -6.46
CA ALA A 86 5.78 14.25 -5.79
C ALA A 86 7.10 13.53 -5.51
N THR A 87 8.00 13.47 -6.49
CA THR A 87 9.33 12.88 -6.33
C THR A 87 10.13 13.58 -5.24
N LEU A 88 10.12 14.92 -5.24
CA LEU A 88 10.79 15.72 -4.22
C LEU A 88 10.18 15.51 -2.83
N LEU A 89 8.85 15.48 -2.71
CA LEU A 89 8.17 15.25 -1.44
C LEU A 89 8.46 13.86 -0.89
N LEU A 90 8.44 12.81 -1.72
CA LEU A 90 8.79 11.46 -1.28
C LEU A 90 10.27 11.35 -0.89
N LEU A 91 11.18 12.06 -1.57
CA LEU A 91 12.57 12.16 -1.17
C LEU A 91 12.69 12.82 0.20
N ILE A 92 12.02 13.95 0.42
CA ILE A 92 12.00 14.66 1.71
C ILE A 92 11.47 13.74 2.81
N ILE A 93 10.34 13.06 2.57
CA ILE A 93 9.78 12.08 3.51
C ILE A 93 10.81 10.99 3.81
N ALA A 94 11.45 10.39 2.80
CA ALA A 94 12.45 9.36 3.00
C ALA A 94 13.65 9.87 3.83
N TYR A 95 14.18 11.04 3.48
CA TYR A 95 15.34 11.65 4.12
C TYR A 95 15.08 12.02 5.59
N PHE A 96 13.91 12.57 5.92
CA PHE A 96 13.55 12.92 7.29
C PHE A 96 12.96 11.77 8.11
N SER A 97 12.69 10.61 7.48
CA SER A 97 12.16 9.45 8.21
C SER A 97 13.18 8.87 9.20
N VAL A 98 14.47 8.87 8.84
CA VAL A 98 15.53 8.17 9.59
C VAL A 98 16.88 8.89 9.42
N THR A 99 17.66 9.03 10.50
CA THR A 99 18.95 9.76 10.51
C THR A 99 20.04 9.14 9.64
N GLU A 100 19.99 7.82 9.48
CA GLU A 100 20.92 7.00 8.72
C GLU A 100 20.66 7.11 7.21
N MET A 101 19.56 7.76 6.80
CA MET A 101 19.16 7.87 5.40
C MET A 101 20.06 8.85 4.63
N GLY A 102 20.95 8.30 3.81
CA GLY A 102 21.73 9.09 2.86
C GLY A 102 20.86 9.70 1.76
N LEU A 103 21.25 10.89 1.27
CA LEU A 103 20.54 11.62 0.22
C LEU A 103 20.34 10.78 -1.06
N LEU A 104 21.33 9.98 -1.46
CA LEU A 104 21.25 9.11 -2.62
C LEU A 104 20.16 8.04 -2.46
N ARG A 105 20.09 7.38 -1.30
CA ARG A 105 19.06 6.37 -1.01
C ARG A 105 17.68 7.01 -0.93
N GLY A 106 17.56 8.16 -0.26
CA GLY A 106 16.31 8.94 -0.23
C GLY A 106 15.83 9.36 -1.62
N ALA A 107 16.74 9.78 -2.50
CA ALA A 107 16.41 10.12 -3.88
C ALA A 107 15.95 8.90 -4.69
N LEU A 108 16.60 7.75 -4.54
CA LEU A 108 16.17 6.49 -5.16
C LEU A 108 14.78 6.06 -4.67
N MET A 109 14.52 6.15 -3.37
CA MET A 109 13.20 5.86 -2.80
C MET A 109 12.12 6.81 -3.34
N GLY A 110 12.40 8.11 -3.44
CA GLY A 110 11.47 9.09 -3.98
C GLY A 110 11.14 8.84 -5.46
N LEU A 111 12.16 8.52 -6.27
CA LEU A 111 12.00 8.24 -7.69
C LEU A 111 11.24 6.93 -7.93
N LEU A 112 11.62 5.85 -7.25
CA LEU A 112 10.95 4.55 -7.38
C LEU A 112 9.55 4.56 -6.76
N GLY A 113 9.35 5.29 -5.67
CA GLY A 113 8.02 5.52 -5.09
C GLY A 113 7.10 6.25 -6.05
N THR A 114 7.58 7.30 -6.71
CA THR A 114 6.79 8.05 -7.71
C THR A 114 6.49 7.19 -8.94
N LEU A 115 7.46 6.44 -9.43
CA LEU A 115 7.26 5.49 -10.53
C LEU A 115 6.21 4.43 -10.16
N TRP A 116 6.28 3.92 -8.93
CA TRP A 116 5.31 2.95 -8.43
C TRP A 116 3.91 3.55 -8.33
N ILE A 117 3.75 4.76 -7.79
CA ILE A 117 2.45 5.46 -7.75
C ILE A 117 1.86 5.58 -9.16
N TRP A 118 2.67 5.91 -10.16
CA TRP A 118 2.20 6.02 -11.54
C TRP A 118 1.71 4.67 -12.09
N VAL A 119 2.53 3.62 -12.00
CA VAL A 119 2.17 2.28 -12.51
C VAL A 119 0.95 1.73 -11.76
N ALA A 120 0.99 1.78 -10.43
CA ALA A 120 -0.05 1.21 -9.60
C ALA A 120 -1.34 2.02 -9.62
N GLY A 121 -1.27 3.35 -9.68
CA GLY A 121 -2.45 4.21 -9.83
C GLY A 121 -3.21 3.96 -11.13
N VAL A 122 -2.48 3.71 -12.23
CA VAL A 122 -3.06 3.32 -13.51
C VAL A 122 -3.76 1.96 -13.42
N VAL A 123 -3.13 0.96 -12.79
CA VAL A 123 -3.75 -0.36 -12.55
C VAL A 123 -5.00 -0.25 -11.69
N LEU A 124 -4.91 0.48 -10.57
CA LEU A 124 -6.02 0.65 -9.62
C LEU A 124 -7.20 1.35 -10.28
N SER A 125 -6.95 2.38 -11.08
CA SER A 125 -7.98 3.11 -11.84
C SER A 125 -8.70 2.21 -12.86
N GLU A 126 -7.97 1.37 -13.59
CA GLU A 126 -8.57 0.41 -14.53
C GLU A 126 -9.38 -0.67 -13.81
N CYS A 127 -8.86 -1.22 -12.71
CA CYS A 127 -9.57 -2.20 -11.88
C CYS A 127 -10.88 -1.61 -11.36
N ILE A 128 -10.82 -0.48 -10.67
CA ILE A 128 -12.02 0.16 -10.11
C ILE A 128 -12.99 0.56 -11.24
N GLY A 129 -12.49 1.07 -12.35
CA GLY A 129 -13.29 1.51 -13.49
C GLY A 129 -14.08 0.40 -14.16
N ARG A 130 -13.54 -0.84 -14.18
CA ARG A 130 -14.12 -2.01 -14.83
C ARG A 130 -14.88 -2.95 -13.89
N THR A 131 -14.37 -3.17 -12.68
CA THR A 131 -14.89 -4.19 -11.75
C THR A 131 -15.42 -3.62 -10.45
N ASN A 132 -15.28 -2.31 -10.21
CA ASN A 132 -15.60 -1.67 -8.94
C ASN A 132 -14.84 -2.25 -7.74
N TRP A 133 -13.69 -2.87 -8.00
CA TRP A 133 -12.83 -3.45 -6.98
C TRP A 133 -11.38 -3.03 -7.21
N SER A 134 -10.67 -2.64 -6.15
CA SER A 134 -9.27 -2.20 -6.23
C SER A 134 -8.34 -3.05 -5.36
N PRO A 135 -7.22 -3.58 -5.91
CA PRO A 135 -6.20 -4.28 -5.14
C PRO A 135 -5.29 -3.33 -4.33
N LEU A 136 -5.83 -2.24 -3.75
CA LEU A 136 -5.04 -1.18 -3.10
C LEU A 136 -4.10 -1.72 -2.02
N SER A 137 -4.59 -2.62 -1.17
CA SER A 137 -3.81 -3.23 -0.10
C SER A 137 -2.61 -4.03 -0.65
N GLY A 138 -2.82 -4.81 -1.71
CA GLY A 138 -1.73 -5.58 -2.34
C GLY A 138 -0.69 -4.67 -2.98
N MET A 139 -1.13 -3.66 -3.73
CA MET A 139 -0.25 -2.68 -4.37
C MET A 139 0.59 -1.88 -3.36
N THR A 140 0.04 -1.62 -2.17
CA THR A 140 0.75 -0.97 -1.07
C THR A 140 1.81 -1.87 -0.46
N LEU A 141 1.50 -3.15 -0.22
CA LEU A 141 2.46 -4.12 0.31
C LEU A 141 3.66 -4.31 -0.64
N ILE A 142 3.40 -4.36 -1.94
CA ILE A 142 4.45 -4.43 -2.96
C ILE A 142 5.32 -3.17 -2.94
N ALA A 143 4.70 -1.98 -2.83
CA ALA A 143 5.42 -0.71 -2.70
C ALA A 143 6.41 -0.76 -1.52
N VAL A 144 5.91 -1.14 -0.34
CA VAL A 144 6.73 -1.22 0.88
C VAL A 144 7.85 -2.25 0.72
N THR A 145 7.59 -3.38 0.05
CA THR A 145 8.60 -4.42 -0.20
C THR A 145 9.74 -3.90 -1.08
N ILE A 146 9.42 -3.24 -2.19
CA ILE A 146 10.41 -2.64 -3.07
C ILE A 146 11.27 -1.61 -2.30
N LEU A 147 10.61 -0.79 -1.48
CA LEU A 147 11.28 0.22 -0.65
C LEU A 147 12.18 -0.39 0.43
N ILE A 148 11.78 -1.52 1.03
CA ILE A 148 12.60 -2.26 2.00
C ILE A 148 13.88 -2.78 1.37
N ILE A 149 13.80 -3.32 0.15
CA ILE A 149 14.99 -3.81 -0.56
C ILE A 149 15.97 -2.65 -0.82
N ILE A 150 15.48 -1.47 -1.16
CA ILE A 150 16.31 -0.27 -1.41
C ILE A 150 16.95 0.26 -0.11
N SER A 151 16.21 0.22 1.00
CA SER A 151 16.67 0.67 2.31
C SER A 151 17.49 -0.39 3.07
N SER A 152 17.70 -1.57 2.47
CA SER A 152 18.52 -2.63 3.05
C SER A 152 19.94 -2.16 3.33
N GLY A 153 20.51 -2.63 4.45
CA GLY A 153 21.83 -2.20 4.92
C GLY A 153 21.87 -0.85 5.67
N LEU A 154 20.71 -0.25 5.99
CA LEU A 154 20.60 0.84 6.99
C LEU A 154 20.41 0.32 8.43
N GLY A 155 20.20 -0.99 8.59
CA GLY A 155 19.71 -1.63 9.81
C GLY A 155 18.18 -1.83 9.75
N ASP A 156 17.70 -2.93 10.35
CA ASP A 156 16.31 -3.39 10.16
C ASP A 156 15.28 -2.34 10.56
N LYS A 157 15.46 -1.68 11.70
CA LYS A 157 14.54 -0.65 12.19
C LYS A 157 14.50 0.55 11.25
N ALA A 158 15.66 1.01 10.79
CA ALA A 158 15.77 2.13 9.85
C ALA A 158 15.06 1.81 8.53
N ALA A 159 15.34 0.62 7.97
CA ALA A 159 14.73 0.14 6.73
C ALA A 159 13.20 0.05 6.83
N ILE A 160 12.68 -0.48 7.95
CA ILE A 160 11.25 -0.56 8.22
C ILE A 160 10.63 0.83 8.24
N VAL A 161 11.14 1.74 9.07
CA VAL A 161 10.53 3.06 9.27
C VAL A 161 10.51 3.85 7.97
N SER A 162 11.64 3.93 7.25
CA SER A 162 11.69 4.68 6.00
C SER A 162 10.76 4.12 4.92
N SER A 163 10.68 2.79 4.81
CA SER A 163 9.90 2.14 3.77
C SER A 163 8.41 2.18 4.04
N VAL A 164 8.00 2.05 5.30
CA VAL A 164 6.60 2.18 5.70
C VAL A 164 6.14 3.63 5.53
N MET A 165 6.96 4.63 5.88
CA MET A 165 6.61 6.05 5.72
C MET A 165 6.39 6.42 4.24
N VAL A 166 7.35 6.10 3.37
CA VAL A 166 7.23 6.37 1.93
C VAL A 166 6.13 5.52 1.30
N GLY A 167 5.98 4.26 1.72
CA GLY A 167 4.92 3.37 1.25
C GLY A 167 3.52 3.83 1.65
N ALA A 168 3.34 4.38 2.85
CA ALA A 168 2.08 4.97 3.29
C ALA A 168 1.72 6.21 2.45
N ALA A 169 2.69 7.09 2.18
CA ALA A 169 2.50 8.24 1.29
C ALA A 169 2.11 7.79 -0.13
N ALA A 170 2.77 6.75 -0.66
CA ALA A 170 2.42 6.16 -1.95
C ALA A 170 1.01 5.55 -1.95
N CYS A 171 0.61 4.85 -0.88
CA CYS A 171 -0.74 4.31 -0.71
C CYS A 171 -1.81 5.39 -0.83
N VAL A 172 -1.67 6.48 -0.08
CA VAL A 172 -2.63 7.59 -0.09
C VAL A 172 -2.68 8.25 -1.47
N ALA A 173 -1.54 8.44 -2.13
CA ALA A 173 -1.48 9.00 -3.48
C ALA A 173 -2.18 8.10 -4.52
N MET A 174 -1.96 6.79 -4.45
CA MET A 174 -2.61 5.80 -5.33
C MET A 174 -4.13 5.75 -5.10
N ALA A 175 -4.57 5.76 -3.83
CA ALA A 175 -5.99 5.80 -3.47
C ALA A 175 -6.64 7.06 -4.05
N GLN A 176 -6.02 8.22 -3.85
CA GLN A 176 -6.57 9.48 -4.36
C GLN A 176 -6.61 9.57 -5.88
N ALA A 177 -5.62 9.03 -6.58
CA ALA A 177 -5.66 8.94 -8.04
C ALA A 177 -6.86 8.11 -8.53
N THR A 178 -7.18 7.04 -7.79
CA THR A 178 -8.27 6.12 -8.12
C THR A 178 -9.65 6.72 -7.83
N ASP A 179 -9.79 7.40 -6.70
CA ASP A 179 -11.02 8.13 -6.34
C ASP A 179 -11.28 9.28 -7.33
N LEU A 180 -10.26 10.08 -7.65
CA LEU A 180 -10.36 11.13 -8.67
C LEU A 180 -10.77 10.57 -10.03
N MET A 181 -10.29 9.38 -10.42
CA MET A 181 -10.73 8.75 -11.68
C MET A 181 -12.23 8.44 -11.68
N MET A 182 -12.79 7.96 -10.56
CA MET A 182 -14.24 7.73 -10.44
C MET A 182 -15.03 9.04 -10.46
N ASP A 183 -14.53 10.09 -9.82
CA ASP A 183 -15.13 11.42 -9.83
C ASP A 183 -15.14 12.04 -11.23
N LEU A 184 -14.06 11.86 -11.99
CA LEU A 184 -13.98 12.29 -13.40
C LEU A 184 -14.95 11.50 -14.28
N LYS A 185 -15.11 10.19 -14.05
CA LYS A 185 -16.07 9.36 -14.77
C LYS A 185 -17.50 9.82 -14.53
N THR A 186 -17.89 10.00 -13.27
CA THR A 186 -19.24 10.48 -12.91
C THR A 186 -19.45 11.91 -13.39
N GLY A 187 -18.44 12.77 -13.27
CA GLY A 187 -18.39 14.12 -13.79
C GLY A 187 -18.66 14.21 -15.28
N TYR A 188 -17.99 13.36 -16.05
CA TYR A 188 -18.18 13.26 -17.49
C TYR A 188 -19.64 12.91 -17.84
N LEU A 189 -20.29 12.00 -17.10
CA LEU A 189 -21.68 11.61 -17.34
C LEU A 189 -22.68 12.74 -17.10
N VAL A 190 -22.39 13.67 -16.18
CA VAL A 190 -23.25 14.82 -15.87
C VAL A 190 -22.82 16.11 -16.57
N GLY A 191 -21.81 16.06 -17.46
CA GLY A 191 -21.31 17.22 -18.20
C GLY A 191 -20.50 18.21 -17.36
N ALA A 192 -19.90 17.76 -16.26
CA ALA A 192 -19.01 18.59 -15.44
C ALA A 192 -17.66 18.85 -16.13
N ILE A 193 -17.01 19.97 -15.78
CA ILE A 193 -15.70 20.36 -16.31
C ILE A 193 -14.57 19.70 -15.46
N PRO A 194 -13.73 18.83 -16.04
CA PRO A 194 -12.68 18.09 -15.31
C PRO A 194 -11.74 18.97 -14.46
N ARG A 195 -11.26 20.09 -15.02
CA ARG A 195 -10.40 21.04 -14.29
C ARG A 195 -11.03 21.57 -13.00
N ARG A 196 -12.35 21.83 -13.00
CA ARG A 196 -13.05 22.34 -11.80
C ARG A 196 -13.20 21.26 -10.74
N GLN A 197 -13.44 20.01 -11.16
CA GLN A 197 -13.51 18.87 -10.25
C GLN A 197 -12.16 18.63 -9.56
N GLN A 198 -11.08 18.59 -10.34
CA GLN A 198 -9.73 18.40 -9.82
C GLN A 198 -9.33 19.49 -8.83
N LEU A 199 -9.65 20.76 -9.12
CA LEU A 199 -9.41 21.86 -8.18
C LEU A 199 -10.23 21.72 -6.89
N GLY A 200 -11.52 21.38 -7.01
CA GLY A 200 -12.39 21.16 -5.85
C GLY A 200 -11.89 20.03 -4.95
N GLN A 201 -11.48 18.91 -5.54
CA GLN A 201 -10.96 17.76 -4.81
C GLN A 201 -9.60 18.07 -4.18
N PHE A 202 -8.72 18.78 -4.87
CA PHE A 202 -7.44 19.22 -4.31
C PHE A 202 -7.63 20.12 -3.08
N LEU A 203 -8.61 21.02 -3.09
CA LEU A 203 -8.92 21.89 -1.95
C LEU A 203 -9.62 21.11 -0.82
N GLY A 204 -10.50 20.17 -1.15
CA GLY A 204 -11.27 19.40 -0.17
C GLY A 204 -10.49 18.27 0.51
N THR A 205 -9.48 17.70 -0.16
CA THR A 205 -8.82 16.46 0.32
C THR A 205 -8.17 16.61 1.68
N TRP A 206 -7.72 17.82 2.04
CA TRP A 206 -7.01 18.10 3.30
C TRP A 206 -7.87 17.88 4.55
N LEU A 207 -9.18 18.02 4.44
CA LEU A 207 -10.08 17.84 5.57
C LEU A 207 -10.07 16.39 6.08
N GLY A 208 -9.97 15.42 5.16
CA GLY A 208 -9.99 13.99 5.48
C GLY A 208 -8.87 13.59 6.44
N PRO A 209 -7.58 13.79 6.09
CA PRO A 209 -6.46 13.49 6.98
C PRO A 209 -6.55 14.21 8.32
N ILE A 210 -6.98 15.47 8.37
CA ILE A 210 -7.12 16.22 9.64
C ILE A 210 -8.12 15.53 10.56
N LEU A 211 -9.32 15.22 10.06
CA LEU A 211 -10.37 14.59 10.85
C LEU A 211 -10.00 13.15 11.26
N VAL A 212 -9.44 12.37 10.34
CA VAL A 212 -9.05 10.98 10.60
C VAL A 212 -7.89 10.92 11.60
N MET A 213 -6.90 11.81 11.50
CA MET A 213 -5.81 11.86 12.48
C MET A 213 -6.33 12.23 13.87
N ALA A 214 -7.21 13.23 13.99
CA ALA A 214 -7.84 13.58 15.26
C ALA A 214 -8.61 12.40 15.86
N LEU A 215 -9.40 11.69 15.04
CA LEU A 215 -10.11 10.49 15.47
C LEU A 215 -9.15 9.39 15.94
N ILE A 216 -8.06 9.14 15.22
CA ILE A 216 -7.05 8.14 15.58
C ILE A 216 -6.43 8.45 16.94
N PHE A 217 -6.12 9.73 17.22
CA PHE A 217 -5.61 10.13 18.54
C PHE A 217 -6.60 9.86 19.67
N VAL A 218 -7.87 10.25 19.47
CA VAL A 218 -8.94 9.99 20.46
C VAL A 218 -9.12 8.49 20.71
N LEU A 219 -9.12 7.68 19.65
CA LEU A 219 -9.24 6.23 19.78
C LEU A 219 -8.01 5.59 20.44
N HIS A 220 -6.81 6.10 20.17
CA HIS A 220 -5.59 5.64 20.82
C HIS A 220 -5.61 5.93 22.32
N GLU A 221 -6.05 7.11 22.74
CA GLU A 221 -6.15 7.46 24.16
C GLU A 221 -7.22 6.62 24.90
N ALA A 222 -8.33 6.30 24.23
CA ALA A 222 -9.42 5.54 24.82
C ALA A 222 -9.18 4.01 24.88
N TYR A 223 -8.55 3.43 23.85
CA TYR A 223 -8.46 1.97 23.69
C TYR A 223 -7.05 1.44 23.43
N GLU A 224 -6.06 2.30 23.19
CA GLU A 224 -4.71 1.95 22.75
C GLU A 224 -4.68 1.20 21.39
N LEU A 225 -4.09 1.83 20.37
CA LEU A 225 -3.95 1.21 19.05
C LEU A 225 -3.13 -0.08 19.11
N GLY A 226 -3.69 -1.17 18.61
CA GLY A 226 -3.06 -2.49 18.62
C GLY A 226 -3.45 -3.36 19.83
N SER A 227 -4.26 -2.85 20.76
CA SER A 227 -4.83 -3.64 21.86
C SER A 227 -5.90 -4.63 21.37
N ASP A 228 -6.37 -5.51 22.27
CA ASP A 228 -7.49 -6.41 21.98
C ASP A 228 -8.81 -5.66 21.71
N ARG A 229 -8.94 -4.43 22.22
CA ARG A 229 -10.12 -3.56 22.03
C ARG A 229 -10.04 -2.74 20.75
N LEU A 230 -8.82 -2.44 20.28
CA LEU A 230 -8.58 -1.72 19.03
C LEU A 230 -7.48 -2.43 18.21
N PRO A 231 -7.74 -3.65 17.70
CA PRO A 231 -6.74 -4.40 16.97
C PRO A 231 -6.41 -3.70 15.66
N ALA A 232 -5.14 -3.74 15.26
CA ALA A 232 -4.63 -3.18 14.01
C ALA A 232 -4.24 -4.29 13.01
N PRO A 233 -5.20 -5.06 12.45
CA PRO A 233 -4.90 -6.26 11.67
C PRO A 233 -4.11 -5.96 10.40
N GLN A 234 -4.34 -4.83 9.73
CA GLN A 234 -3.55 -4.42 8.57
C GLN A 234 -2.10 -4.09 8.95
N GLY A 235 -1.90 -3.46 10.11
CA GLY A 235 -0.57 -3.21 10.66
C GLY A 235 0.16 -4.52 11.00
N GLN A 236 -0.56 -5.51 11.55
CA GLN A 236 -0.01 -6.84 11.82
C GLN A 236 0.35 -7.60 10.53
N ALA A 237 -0.48 -7.49 9.49
CA ALA A 237 -0.21 -8.06 8.17
C ALA A 237 1.06 -7.47 7.56
N LEU A 238 1.18 -6.14 7.57
CA LEU A 238 2.36 -5.43 7.10
C LEU A 238 3.60 -5.83 7.91
N ALA A 239 3.54 -5.76 9.24
CA ALA A 239 4.66 -6.14 10.10
C ALA A 239 5.15 -7.56 9.82
N SER A 240 4.22 -8.51 9.64
CA SER A 240 4.57 -9.89 9.36
C SER A 240 5.23 -10.08 7.99
N MET A 241 4.77 -9.35 6.97
CA MET A 241 5.41 -9.35 5.65
C MET A 241 6.84 -8.84 5.75
N ILE A 242 7.05 -7.73 6.46
CA ILE A 242 8.37 -7.12 6.61
C ILE A 242 9.31 -8.04 7.41
N SER A 243 8.83 -8.65 8.49
CA SER A 243 9.60 -9.65 9.24
C SER A 243 10.01 -10.83 8.37
N GLY A 244 9.15 -11.26 7.43
CA GLY A 244 9.51 -12.28 6.45
C GLY A 244 10.65 -11.83 5.53
N ILE A 245 10.59 -10.62 5.00
CA ILE A 245 11.59 -10.08 4.05
C ILE A 245 12.96 -9.90 4.73
N LEU A 246 13.00 -9.31 5.93
CA LEU A 246 14.25 -8.98 6.63
C LEU A 246 14.82 -10.17 7.41
N GLY A 247 13.98 -11.04 7.96
CA GLY A 247 14.40 -12.15 8.81
C GLY A 247 15.01 -13.33 8.06
N GLY A 248 15.01 -13.34 6.72
CA GLY A 248 15.55 -14.44 5.88
C GLY A 248 14.78 -15.75 5.97
N ASP A 249 13.85 -15.85 6.92
CA ASP A 249 13.03 -17.02 7.21
C ASP A 249 11.63 -16.84 6.62
N VAL A 250 11.56 -16.42 5.35
CA VAL A 250 10.33 -16.63 4.57
C VAL A 250 10.21 -18.15 4.51
N PRO A 251 9.21 -18.79 5.13
CA PRO A 251 9.13 -20.24 5.11
C PRO A 251 8.70 -20.70 3.72
N VAL A 252 9.61 -20.63 2.74
CA VAL A 252 9.36 -20.87 1.30
C VAL A 252 8.70 -22.23 1.11
N GLN A 253 9.09 -23.19 1.95
CA GLN A 253 8.53 -24.54 2.04
C GLN A 253 7.02 -24.56 2.34
N LYS A 254 6.47 -23.57 3.05
CA LYS A 254 5.03 -23.42 3.32
C LYS A 254 4.26 -22.74 2.17
N TYR A 255 4.95 -22.18 1.18
CA TYR A 255 4.36 -21.48 0.03
C TYR A 255 4.37 -22.30 -1.27
N VAL A 256 5.05 -23.45 -1.28
CA VAL A 256 5.20 -24.33 -2.45
C VAL A 256 4.24 -25.55 -2.39
N ALA A 257 3.32 -25.57 -1.42
CA ALA A 257 2.31 -26.62 -1.29
C ALA A 257 1.15 -26.45 -2.28
#